data_AF-A0A0F9A309-F1
#
_entry.id   AF-A0A0F9A309-F1
#
_cell.length_a   1.000
_cell.length_b   1.000
_cell.length_c   1.000
_cell.angle_alpha   90.00
_cell.angle_beta   90.00
_cell.angle_gamma   90.00
#
_symmetry.space_group_name_H-M   'P 1'
#
loop_
_entity.id
_entity.type
_entity.pdbx_description
1 polymer ?
#
loop_
_entity_poly.entity_id
_entity_poly.type
_entity_poly.pdbx_seq_one_letter_code
_entity_poly.pdbx_strand_id
1 'polypeptide(L)'
;MRLQDNGDSVAMWVSANETYEWANRIGSSWPCSELSGKRFFAAFDTNGLYELTVDGKDPNDMTCWIPGDEFSAITSDLLAERLATDHPCYFVTVGQYQD
;
A
#
# COMPACT_ATOMS: atom_id res chain seq x y z
N MET A 1 -2.34 7.61 -7.65
CA MET A 1 -1.90 7.49 -6.25
C MET A 1 -1.15 8.76 -5.97
N ARG A 2 -1.24 9.30 -4.76
CA ARG A 2 -0.33 10.36 -4.36
C ARG A 2 0.80 9.75 -3.55
N LEU A 3 2.04 10.03 -3.93
CA LEU A 3 3.24 9.64 -3.20
C LEU A 3 3.90 10.89 -2.64
N GLN A 4 4.42 10.80 -1.42
CA GLN A 4 5.27 11.80 -0.80
C GLN A 4 6.52 11.11 -0.28
N ASP A 5 7.67 11.53 -0.79
CA ASP A 5 8.99 11.11 -0.35
C ASP A 5 9.56 12.18 0.60
N ASN A 6 9.99 11.77 1.79
CA ASN A 6 10.61 12.63 2.79
C ASN A 6 12.07 12.23 3.09
N GLY A 7 12.70 11.41 2.24
CA GLY A 7 14.06 10.87 2.41
C GLY A 7 14.07 9.55 3.17
N ASP A 8 13.92 9.62 4.50
CA ASP A 8 13.94 8.44 5.37
C ASP A 8 12.55 7.84 5.61
N SER A 9 11.52 8.42 4.98
CA SER A 9 10.15 7.94 5.03
C SER A 9 9.40 8.20 3.73
N VAL A 10 8.41 7.36 3.45
CA VAL A 10 7.52 7.48 2.30
C VAL A 10 6.08 7.38 2.75
N ALA A 11 5.22 8.27 2.24
CA ALA A 11 3.80 8.27 2.51
C ALA A 11 3.01 8.17 1.21
N MET A 12 1.95 7.37 1.21
CA MET A 12 1.10 7.13 0.05
C MET A 12 -0.38 7.28 0.38
N TRP A 13 -1.12 7.89 -0.54
CA TRP A 13 -2.57 7.93 -0.53
C TRP A 13 -3.08 7.20 -1.77
N VAL A 14 -3.80 6.11 -1.51
CA VAL A 14 -4.40 5.27 -2.53
C VAL A 14 -5.91 5.43 -2.48
N SER A 15 -6.49 5.84 -3.60
CA SER A 15 -7.92 6.05 -3.69
C SER A 15 -8.68 4.74 -3.92
N ALA A 16 -9.99 4.75 -3.63
CA ALA A 16 -10.89 3.63 -3.85
C ALA A 16 -10.90 3.13 -5.31
N ASN A 17 -10.73 4.05 -6.27
CA ASN A 17 -10.66 3.67 -7.68
C ASN A 17 -9.38 2.87 -7.98
N GLU A 18 -8.26 3.23 -7.35
CA GLU A 18 -6.98 2.57 -7.60
C GLU A 18 -6.90 1.19 -6.98
N THR A 19 -7.47 1.00 -5.79
CA THR A 19 -7.58 -0.33 -5.19
C THR A 19 -8.52 -1.22 -6.01
N TYR A 20 -9.61 -0.65 -6.54
CA TYR A 20 -10.51 -1.36 -7.45
C TYR A 20 -9.80 -1.76 -8.76
N GLU A 21 -9.09 -0.83 -9.41
CA GLU A 21 -8.34 -1.10 -10.64
C GLU A 21 -7.23 -2.12 -10.41
N TRP A 22 -6.49 -2.02 -9.30
CA TRP A 22 -5.46 -2.99 -8.92
C TRP A 22 -6.03 -4.39 -8.69
N ALA A 23 -7.16 -4.50 -8.00
CA ALA A 23 -7.82 -5.79 -7.77
C ALA A 23 -8.39 -6.40 -9.06
N ASN A 24 -8.91 -5.58 -9.97
CA ASN A 24 -9.63 -6.03 -11.18
C ASN A 24 -8.83 -5.96 -12.48
N ARG A 25 -7.54 -5.57 -12.45
CA ARG A 25 -6.69 -5.55 -13.66
C ARG A 25 -6.58 -6.93 -14.29
N ILE A 26 -6.46 -6.96 -15.62
CA ILE A 26 -6.27 -8.22 -16.36
C ILE A 26 -4.98 -8.88 -15.87
N GLY A 27 -5.07 -10.14 -15.43
CA GLY A 27 -3.95 -10.87 -14.85
C GLY A 27 -3.72 -10.63 -13.36
N SER A 28 -4.62 -9.93 -12.66
CA SER A 28 -4.54 -9.78 -11.20
C SER A 28 -4.82 -11.10 -10.48
N SER A 29 -4.08 -11.36 -9.40
CA SER A 29 -4.27 -12.52 -8.51
C SER A 29 -5.32 -12.30 -7.42
N TRP A 30 -6.05 -11.17 -7.45
CA TRP A 30 -6.91 -10.73 -6.35
C TRP A 30 -8.41 -10.62 -6.69
N PRO A 31 -9.03 -11.64 -7.31
CA PRO A 31 -10.49 -11.66 -7.48
C PRO A 31 -11.15 -11.70 -6.11
N CYS A 32 -12.12 -10.81 -5.88
CA CYS A 32 -12.78 -10.62 -4.58
C CYS A 32 -11.89 -10.04 -3.46
N SER A 33 -10.85 -9.28 -3.82
CA SER A 33 -10.06 -8.48 -2.88
C SER A 33 -10.95 -7.71 -1.91
N GLU A 34 -10.66 -7.81 -0.61
CA GLU A 34 -11.33 -7.02 0.42
C GLU A 34 -10.88 -5.55 0.41
N LEU A 35 -9.70 -5.27 -0.15
CA LEU A 35 -9.19 -3.94 -0.37
C LEU A 35 -9.86 -3.22 -1.56
N SER A 36 -10.47 -3.97 -2.49
CA SER A 36 -11.15 -3.44 -3.68
C SER A 36 -12.21 -2.40 -3.31
N GLY A 37 -12.05 -1.18 -3.81
CA GLY A 37 -12.99 -0.08 -3.56
C GLY A 37 -12.79 0.63 -2.21
N LYS A 38 -11.80 0.25 -1.41
CA LYS A 38 -11.39 0.99 -0.20
C LYS A 38 -10.33 2.01 -0.54
N ARG A 39 -10.30 3.15 0.14
CA ARG A 39 -9.17 4.08 0.10
C ARG A 39 -8.30 3.90 1.33
N PHE A 40 -7.01 4.12 1.21
CA PHE A 40 -6.14 4.13 2.38
C PHE A 40 -5.02 5.15 2.28
N PHE A 41 -4.51 5.51 3.44
CA PHE A 41 -3.26 6.20 3.65
C PHE A 41 -2.31 5.25 4.37
N ALA A 42 -1.08 5.16 3.89
CA ALA A 42 -0.03 4.40 4.54
C ALA A 42 1.27 5.20 4.55
N ALA A 43 2.02 5.12 5.65
CA ALA A 43 3.33 5.72 5.75
C ALA A 43 4.35 4.75 6.35
N PHE A 44 5.53 4.73 5.73
CA PHE A 44 6.61 3.82 6.01
C PHE A 44 7.88 4.59 6.35
N ASP A 45 8.64 4.10 7.32
CA ASP A 45 10.01 4.53 7.61
C ASP A 45 10.97 3.38 7.29
N THR A 46 12.23 3.46 7.75
CA THR A 46 13.22 2.39 7.56
C THR A 46 12.92 1.12 8.37
N ASN A 47 11.98 1.18 9.32
CA ASN A 47 11.58 0.05 10.17
C ASN A 47 10.28 -0.62 9.71
N GLY A 48 9.56 0.01 8.76
CA GLY A 48 8.34 -0.53 8.18
C GLY A 48 7.16 0.43 8.29
N LEU A 49 5.95 -0.12 8.36
CA LEU A 49 4.70 0.64 8.47
C LEU A 49 4.60 1.30 9.85
N TYR A 50 4.47 2.62 9.90
CA TYR A 50 4.25 3.35 11.15
C TYR A 50 2.87 4.03 11.23
N GLU A 51 2.20 4.24 10.09
CA GLU A 51 0.85 4.82 10.06
C GLU A 51 0.00 4.18 8.96
N LEU A 52 -1.24 3.83 9.31
CA LEU A 52 -2.24 3.28 8.41
C LEU A 52 -3.61 3.88 8.75
N THR A 53 -4.32 4.35 7.74
CA THR A 53 -5.71 4.82 7.86
C THR A 53 -6.49 4.28 6.68
N VAL A 54 -7.59 3.59 6.92
CA VAL A 54 -8.45 3.02 5.88
C VAL A 54 -9.78 3.74 5.89
N ASP A 55 -10.26 4.17 4.73
CA ASP A 55 -11.48 4.94 4.52
C ASP A 55 -11.59 6.25 5.33
N GLY A 56 -10.50 6.71 5.93
CA GLY A 56 -10.46 7.88 6.81
C GLY A 56 -10.83 7.57 8.26
N LYS A 57 -10.78 6.30 8.67
CA LYS A 57 -11.10 5.82 10.00
C LYS A 57 -9.86 5.29 10.72
N ASP A 58 -9.94 5.27 12.06
CA ASP A 58 -8.89 4.76 12.94
C ASP A 58 -8.59 3.28 12.63
N PRO A 59 -7.32 2.86 12.55
CA PRO A 59 -6.95 1.47 12.31
C PRO A 59 -7.48 0.48 13.37
N ASN A 60 -7.87 0.95 14.56
CA ASN A 60 -8.50 0.13 15.59
C ASN A 60 -10.00 -0.09 15.38
N ASP A 61 -10.64 0.59 14.42
CA ASP A 61 -12.02 0.33 14.04
C ASP A 61 -12.08 -1.01 13.28
N MET A 62 -12.68 -2.03 13.90
CA MET A 62 -12.84 -3.36 13.33
C MET A 62 -13.58 -3.37 11.98
N THR A 63 -14.29 -2.30 11.62
CA THR A 63 -14.95 -2.14 10.31
C THR A 63 -13.98 -1.74 9.19
N CYS A 64 -12.73 -1.44 9.53
CA CYS A 64 -11.67 -0.94 8.64
C CYS A 64 -10.56 -1.96 8.41
N TRP A 65 -10.83 -3.22 8.77
CA TRP A 65 -9.90 -4.30 8.56
C TRP A 65 -9.56 -4.45 7.07
N ILE A 66 -8.27 -4.64 6.80
CA ILE A 66 -7.74 -4.99 5.48
C ILE A 66 -6.82 -6.20 5.65
N PRO A 67 -6.85 -7.18 4.73
CA PRO A 67 -5.91 -8.28 4.74
C PRO A 67 -4.48 -7.78 4.56
N GLY A 68 -3.57 -8.24 5.43
CA GLY A 68 -2.17 -7.79 5.43
C GLY A 68 -1.38 -8.22 4.19
N ASP A 69 -1.76 -9.33 3.57
CA ASP A 69 -1.24 -9.84 2.31
C ASP A 69 -1.67 -8.97 1.13
N GLU A 70 -2.96 -8.62 1.02
CA GLU A 70 -3.45 -7.67 0.00
C GLU A 70 -2.78 -6.31 0.15
N PHE A 71 -2.69 -5.82 1.39
CA PHE A 71 -2.02 -4.56 1.70
C PHE A 71 -0.55 -4.57 1.26
N SER A 72 0.19 -5.62 1.60
CA SER A 72 1.60 -5.75 1.23
C SER A 72 1.80 -5.86 -0.28
N ALA A 73 0.90 -6.57 -0.97
CA ALA A 73 0.97 -6.75 -2.41
C ALA A 73 0.70 -5.44 -3.16
N ILE A 74 -0.35 -4.69 -2.79
CA ILE A 74 -0.65 -3.43 -3.46
C ILE A 74 0.42 -2.37 -3.18
N THR A 75 0.96 -2.30 -1.96
CA THR A 75 1.99 -1.31 -1.62
C THR A 75 3.27 -1.60 -2.40
N SER A 76 3.69 -2.88 -2.45
CA SER A 76 4.83 -3.32 -3.25
C SER A 76 4.63 -2.98 -4.73
N ASP A 77 3.50 -3.34 -5.32
CA ASP A 77 3.21 -3.07 -6.73
C ASP A 77 3.22 -1.57 -7.07
N LEU A 78 2.55 -0.76 -6.26
CA LEU A 78 2.43 0.68 -6.52
C LEU A 78 3.74 1.44 -6.27
N LEU A 79 4.54 1.00 -5.29
CA LEU A 79 5.81 1.63 -4.94
C LEU A 79 6.96 1.16 -5.82
N ALA A 80 6.98 -0.08 -6.30
CA ALA A 80 8.04 -0.59 -7.18
C ALA A 80 8.23 0.26 -8.45
N GLU A 81 7.14 0.83 -8.98
CA GLU A 81 7.18 1.68 -10.17
C GLU A 81 7.64 3.11 -9.90
N ARG A 82 7.70 3.53 -8.63
CA ARG A 82 7.80 4.96 -8.24
C ARG A 82 8.90 5.26 -7.25
N LEU A 83 9.36 4.27 -6.50
CA LEU A 83 10.42 4.38 -5.51
C LEU A 83 11.71 3.84 -6.10
N ALA A 84 12.80 4.59 -5.99
CA ALA A 84 14.10 4.14 -6.47
C ALA A 84 14.61 2.96 -5.63
N THR A 85 15.31 2.02 -6.24
CA THR A 85 15.80 0.79 -5.57
C THR A 85 16.83 1.05 -4.47
N ASP A 86 17.48 2.21 -4.51
CA ASP A 86 18.43 2.70 -3.50
C ASP A 86 17.77 3.50 -2.37
N HIS A 87 16.45 3.71 -2.43
CA HIS A 87 15.72 4.44 -1.40
C HIS A 87 15.71 3.65 -0.07
N PRO A 88 15.89 4.30 1.10
CA PRO A 88 15.94 3.62 2.40
C PRO A 88 14.72 2.72 2.69
N CYS A 89 13.52 3.16 2.31
CA CYS A 89 12.28 2.39 2.47
C CYS A 89 12.04 1.30 1.40
N TYR A 90 12.88 1.16 0.36
CA TYR A 90 12.60 0.23 -0.74
C TYR A 90 12.52 -1.22 -0.26
N PHE A 91 13.45 -1.64 0.61
CA PHE A 91 13.47 -3.00 1.11
C PHE A 91 12.19 -3.35 1.89
N VAL A 92 11.74 -2.47 2.79
CA VAL A 92 10.57 -2.71 3.65
C VAL A 92 9.23 -2.54 2.93
N THR A 93 9.20 -1.88 1.78
CA THR A 93 7.94 -1.66 1.04
C THR A 93 7.81 -2.54 -0.19
N VAL A 94 8.93 -2.92 -0.82
CA VAL A 94 8.97 -3.63 -2.10
C VAL A 94 9.87 -4.86 -2.02
N GLY A 95 11.13 -4.65 -1.60
CA GLY A 95 12.18 -5.66 -1.72
C GLY A 95 11.91 -6.97 -0.98
N GLN A 96 11.23 -6.93 0.18
CA GLN A 96 10.88 -8.14 0.92
C GLN A 96 9.75 -8.97 0.30
N TYR A 97 9.08 -8.46 -0.74
CA TYR A 97 7.92 -9.09 -1.39
C TYR A 97 8.18 -9.49 -2.85
N GLN A 98 9.36 -9.18 -3.38
CA GLN A 98 9.78 -9.51 -4.74
C GLN A 98 10.94 -10.53 -4.67
N ASP A 99 10.60 -11.82 -4.61
CA ASP A 99 11.53 -12.94 -4.82
C ASP A 99 11.64 -13.32 -6.31
#